data_AF-A0A536UXK2-F1
#
_entry.id   AF-A0A536UXK2-F1
#
_cell.length_a   1.000
_cell.length_b   1.000
_cell.length_c   1.000
_cell.angle_alpha   90.00
_cell.angle_beta   90.00
_cell.angle_gamma   90.00
#
_symmetry.space_group_name_H-M   'P 1'
#
loop_
_entity.id
_entity.type
_entity.pdbx_description
1 polymer ?
#
loop_
_entity_poly.entity_id
_entity_poly.type
_entity_poly.pdbx_seq_one_letter_code
_entity_poly.pdbx_strand_id
1 'polypeptide(L)' 'MLLLLDSGHSRLAWGLADEHGWVAQGAVRNQDIGTLALREWQNLPRPARVIGVNVAGEATRVRVEA' A
#
# COMPACT_ATOMS: atom_id res chain seq x y z
N MET A 1 -10.82 -7.18 -6.71
CA MET A 1 -10.20 -6.32 -5.68
C MET A 1 -8.69 -6.29 -5.87
N LEU A 2 -8.16 -5.11 -6.17
CA LEU A 2 -6.75 -4.86 -6.48
C LEU A 2 -6.20 -3.84 -5.48
N LEU A 3 -5.13 -4.18 -4.77
CA LEU A 3 -4.39 -3.23 -3.95
C LEU A 3 -3.22 -2.67 -4.77
N LEU A 4 -3.20 -1.35 -4.91
CA LEU A 4 -2.17 -0.58 -5.59
C LEU A 4 -1.30 0.10 -4.54
N LEU A 5 0.01 -0.03 -4.69
CA LEU A 5 1.02 0.59 -3.81
C LEU A 5 1.96 1.45 -4.65
N ASP A 6 2.15 2.70 -4.25
CA ASP A 6 3.11 3.63 -4.84
C ASP A 6 4.06 4.13 -3.76
N SER A 7 5.23 3.50 -3.70
CA SER A 7 6.28 3.81 -2.72
C SER A 7 7.23 4.86 -3.29
N GLY A 8 7.01 6.11 -2.88
CA GLY A 8 7.90 7.22 -3.15
C GLY A 8 8.97 7.40 -2.07
N HIS A 9 9.89 8.35 -2.29
CA HIS A 9 11.01 8.60 -1.37
C HIS A 9 10.60 8.92 0.08
N SER A 10 9.47 9.62 0.27
CA SER A 10 9.04 10.12 1.58
C SER A 10 7.75 9.48 2.11
N ARG A 11 6.96 8.87 1.22
CA ARG A 11 5.63 8.35 1.53
C ARG A 11 5.29 7.16 0.66
N LEU A 12 4.46 6.29 1.21
CA LEU A 12 3.74 5.24 0.51
C LEU A 12 2.30 5.71 0.30
N ALA A 13 1.90 5.89 -0.95
CA ALA A 13 0.49 6.01 -1.32
C ALA A 13 -0.07 4.61 -1.60
N TRP A 14 -1.33 4.39 -1.25
CA TRP A 14 -2.00 3.12 -1.47
C TRP A 14 -3.46 3.32 -1.87
N GLY A 15 -4.00 2.36 -2.60
CA GLY A 15 -5.42 2.36 -2.98
C GLY A 15 -5.94 0.96 -3.23
N LEU A 16 -7.10 0.64 -2.69
CA LEU A 16 -7.84 -0.57 -2.98
C LEU A 16 -8.95 -0.24 -4.00
N ALA A 17 -8.93 -0.95 -5.13
CA ALA A 17 -9.94 -0.82 -6.17
C ALA A 17 -10.71 -2.14 -6.37
N ASP A 18 -11.97 -2.04 -6.75
CA ASP A 18 -12.79 -3.14 -7.25
C ASP A 18 -13.25 -2.86 -8.69
N GLU A 19 -14.22 -3.63 -9.17
CA GLU A 19 -14.78 -3.48 -10.52
C GLU A 19 -15.62 -2.20 -10.70
N HIS A 20 -16.04 -1.56 -9.60
CA HIS A 20 -16.85 -0.35 -9.58
C HIS A 20 -16.03 0.92 -9.28
N GLY A 21 -14.76 0.78 -8.87
CA GLY A 21 -13.83 1.90 -8.69
C GLY A 21 -13.03 1.80 -7.41
N TRP A 22 -12.71 2.95 -6.82
CA TRP A 22 -11.94 3.01 -5.58
C TRP A 22 -12.79 2.67 -4.36
N VAL A 23 -12.38 1.65 -3.62
CA VAL A 23 -13.00 1.22 -2.36
C VAL A 23 -12.43 2.01 -1.19
N ALA A 24 -11.10 2.19 -1.17
CA ALA A 24 -10.41 2.98 -0.16
C ALA A 24 -9.04 3.41 -0.69
N GLN A 25 -8.50 4.51 -0.15
CA GLN A 25 -7.19 5.02 -0.52
C GLN A 25 -6.60 5.82 0.63
N GLY A 26 -5.27 5.91 0.66
CA GLY A 26 -4.56 6.63 1.70
C GLY A 26 -3.10 6.87 1.34
N ALA A 27 -2.42 7.61 2.20
CA ALA A 27 -0.99 7.83 2.09
C ALA A 27 -0.37 7.94 3.47
N VAL A 28 0.73 7.23 3.68
CA VAL A 28 1.45 7.17 4.94
C VAL A 28 2.91 7.56 4.72
N ARG A 29 3.53 8.25 5.68
CA ARG A 29 4.97 8.53 5.62
C ARG A 29 5.74 7.22 5.74
N ASN A 30 6.92 7.13 5.11
CA ASN A 30 7.69 5.88 5.10
C ASN A 30 8.05 5.37 6.50
N GLN A 31 8.31 6.27 7.44
CA GLN A 31 8.58 5.95 8.85
C GLN A 31 7.39 5.28 9.57
N ASP A 32 6.16 5.51 9.10
CA ASP A 32 4.93 5.10 9.75
C ASP A 32 4.31 3.84 9.09
N ILE A 33 4.90 3.33 8.01
CA ILE A 33 4.44 2.13 7.27
C ILE A 33 4.25 0.93 8.19
N GLY A 34 5.12 0.76 9.21
CA GLY A 34 5.01 -0.35 10.16
C GLY A 34 3.68 -0.38 10.94
N THR A 35 2.97 0.75 11.02
CA THR A 35 1.66 0.85 11.68
C THR A 35 0.47 0.87 10.72
N LEU A 36 0.72 0.91 9.41
CA LEU A 36 -0.32 1.02 8.38
C LEU A 36 -1.32 -0.12 8.45
N ALA A 37 -0.82 -1.34 8.63
CA ALA A 37 -1.63 -2.56 8.75
C ALA A 37 -2.68 -2.46 9.87
N LEU A 38 -2.29 -1.89 11.02
CA LEU A 38 -3.10 -1.81 12.23
C LEU A 38 -4.05 -0.60 12.25
N ARG A 39 -3.76 0.44 11.45
CA ARG A 39 -4.53 1.68 11.45
C ARG A 39 -5.49 1.73 10.28
N GLU A 40 -4.96 1.85 9.07
CA GLU A 40 -5.76 2.11 7.89
C GLU A 40 -6.25 0.82 7.23
N TRP A 41 -5.48 -0.26 7.37
CA TRP A 41 -5.78 -1.54 6.70
C TRP A 41 -6.52 -2.55 7.58
N GLN A 42 -6.79 -2.22 8.85
CA GLN A 42 -7.45 -3.13 9.79
C GLN A 42 -8.81 -3.61 9.27
N ASN A 43 -9.55 -2.72 8.61
CA ASN A 43 -10.89 -3.00 8.07
C ASN A 43 -10.91 -3.05 6.54
N LEU A 44 -9.74 -3.11 5.90
CA LEU A 44 -9.67 -3.22 4.45
C LEU A 44 -10.13 -4.62 4.03
N PRO A 45 -11.06 -4.72 3.05
CA PRO A 45 -11.39 -6.02 2.51
C PRO A 45 -10.17 -6.66 1.85
N ARG A 46 -10.08 -7.98 1.93
CA ARG A 46 -8.91 -8.73 1.49
C ARG A 46 -8.68 -8.55 -0.03
N PRO A 47 -7.53 -8.02 -0.47
CA PRO A 47 -7.25 -7.87 -1.88
C PRO A 47 -6.98 -9.24 -2.54
N ALA A 48 -7.42 -9.42 -3.78
CA ALA A 48 -7.16 -10.62 -4.56
C ALA A 48 -5.78 -10.58 -5.24
N ARG A 49 -5.24 -9.38 -5.45
CA ARG A 49 -3.92 -9.14 -6.02
C ARG A 49 -3.36 -7.83 -5.48
N VAL A 50 -2.03 -7.77 -5.34
CA VAL A 50 -1.29 -6.57 -4.97
C VAL A 50 -0.35 -6.21 -6.12
N ILE A 51 -0.35 -4.95 -6.55
CA ILE A 51 0.60 -4.40 -7.53
C ILE A 51 1.29 -3.21 -6.88
N GLY A 52 2.62 -3.22 -6.88
CA GLY A 52 3.43 -2.16 -6.28
C GLY A 52 4.43 -1.57 -7.26
N VAL A 53 4.50 -0.25 -7.29
CA VAL A 53 5.59 0.51 -7.92
C VAL A 53 6.43 1.11 -6.80
N ASN A 54 7.74 0.92 -6.87
CA ASN A 54 8.68 1.48 -5.93
C ASN A 54 9.71 2.34 -6.67
N VAL A 55 9.66 3.65 -6.43
CA VAL A 55 10.62 4.62 -6.99
C VAL A 55 11.59 5.15 -5.92
N ALA A 56 11.44 4.73 -4.65
CA ALA A 56 12.32 5.16 -3.54
C ALA A 56 13.75 4.59 -3.60
N GLY A 57 14.08 3.85 -4.66
CA GLY A 57 15.37 3.17 -4.81
C GLY A 57 15.44 1.86 -4.00
N GLU A 58 16.44 1.06 -4.31
CA GLU A 58 16.67 -0.32 -3.86
C GLU A 58 16.69 -0.52 -2.32
N ALA A 59 16.70 0.56 -1.54
CA ALA A 59 16.65 0.56 -0.08
C ALA A 59 15.29 0.11 0.52
N THR A 60 14.21 0.07 -0.26
CA THR A 60 12.88 -0.39 0.17
C THR A 60 12.46 -1.69 -0.55
N ARG A 61 13.42 -2.56 -0.88
CA ARG A 61 13.13 -3.86 -1.52
C ARG A 61 12.90 -5.01 -0.52
N VAL A 62 12.92 -4.73 0.79
CA VAL A 62 12.79 -5.75 1.83
C VAL A 62 11.58 -5.47 2.71
N ARG A 63 10.37 -5.85 2.25
CA ARG A 63 9.26 -6.39 3.08
C ARG A 63 7.97 -6.62 2.27
N VAL A 64 8.03 -7.31 1.11
CA VAL A 64 6.80 -7.70 0.38
C VAL A 64 6.81 -9.20 0.08
N GLU A 65 7.26 -10.04 1.01
CA GLU A 65 6.96 -11.48 1.03
C GLU A 65 6.98 -11.98 2.47
N ALA A 66 5.79 -12.18 3.05
CA ALA A 66 5.43 -13.15 4.09
C ALA A 66 3.93 -13.01 4.41
#